data_AF-A0A315Y6P7-F1
#
_entry.id   AF-A0A315Y6P7-F1
#
_cell.length_a   1.000
_cell.length_b   1.000
_cell.length_c   1.000
_cell.angle_alpha   90.00
_cell.angle_beta   90.00
_cell.angle_gamma   90.00
#
_symmetry.space_group_name_H-M   'P 1'
#
loop_
_entity.id
_entity.type
_entity.pdbx_description
1 polymer ?
#
loop_
_entity_poly.entity_id
_entity_poly.type
_entity_poly.pdbx_seq_one_letter_code
_entity_poly.pdbx_strand_id
1 'polypeptide(L)'
;MVKAEIIESPEVSKETELIATDNVPNVDVAIEQWDAYQKLCKGLLNETDYQEIIVKEKDENGNYVKVKRHFKKKSAWQKLSRAFNVDTHIVDRDIERTKMGRVREAYYCVRAT
;
A
#
# COMPACT_ATOMS: atom_id res chain seq x y z
N MET A 1 23.83 46.23 -30.53
CA MET A 1 24.50 44.97 -30.13
C MET A 1 23.99 44.62 -28.74
N VAL A 2 23.03 43.69 -28.65
CA VAL A 2 22.45 43.26 -27.37
C VAL A 2 23.15 41.96 -26.97
N LYS A 3 23.80 41.96 -25.80
CA LYS A 3 24.46 40.80 -25.20
C LYS A 3 23.41 39.78 -24.78
N ALA A 4 23.55 38.54 -25.23
CA ALA A 4 22.75 37.43 -24.72
C ALA A 4 23.41 36.92 -23.44
N GLU A 5 22.71 37.03 -22.31
CA GLU A 5 23.07 36.37 -21.06
C GLU A 5 22.69 34.89 -21.17
N ILE A 6 23.68 34.02 -20.92
CA ILE A 6 23.52 32.58 -20.86
C ILE A 6 22.97 32.28 -19.47
N ILE A 7 21.70 31.86 -19.40
CA ILE A 7 21.07 31.41 -18.16
C ILE A 7 21.51 29.95 -17.96
N GLU A 8 22.40 29.71 -17.00
CA GLU A 8 22.74 28.36 -16.54
C GLU A 8 21.50 27.69 -15.95
N SER A 9 20.97 26.70 -16.66
CA SER A 9 19.94 25.80 -16.15
C SER A 9 20.54 24.94 -15.02
N PRO A 10 19.93 24.88 -13.83
CA PRO A 10 20.41 24.02 -12.76
C PRO A 10 20.26 22.54 -13.17
N GLU A 11 21.34 21.78 -12.97
CA GLU A 11 21.43 20.35 -13.25
C GLU A 11 20.28 19.60 -12.57
N VAL A 12 19.41 19.00 -13.38
CA VAL A 12 18.36 18.09 -12.91
C VAL A 12 19.06 16.84 -12.41
N SER A 13 19.09 16.70 -11.09
CA SER A 13 19.64 15.57 -10.36
C SER A 13 19.10 14.25 -10.89
N LYS A 14 20.04 13.41 -11.30
CA LYS A 14 19.93 12.05 -11.83
C LYS A 14 18.76 11.26 -11.22
N GLU A 15 17.84 10.91 -12.11
CA GLU A 15 17.10 9.65 -12.19
C GLU A 15 17.30 8.73 -10.98
N THR A 16 16.29 8.65 -10.12
CA THR A 16 16.10 7.52 -9.21
C THR A 16 15.94 6.27 -10.07
N GLU A 17 17.04 5.56 -10.29
CA GLU A 17 17.05 4.22 -10.86
C GLU A 17 16.00 3.39 -10.10
N LEU A 18 14.94 3.01 -10.80
CA LEU A 18 13.99 2.02 -10.32
C LEU A 18 14.81 0.76 -10.05
N ILE A 19 14.91 0.36 -8.79
CA ILE A 19 15.63 -0.84 -8.37
C ILE A 19 15.00 -2.02 -9.11
N ALA A 20 15.66 -2.49 -10.16
CA ALA A 20 15.30 -3.73 -10.84
C ALA A 20 15.67 -4.90 -9.92
N THR A 21 14.79 -5.22 -8.98
CA THR A 21 14.92 -6.44 -8.18
C THR A 21 14.46 -7.64 -9.00
N ASP A 22 15.27 -8.08 -9.97
CA ASP A 22 15.22 -9.44 -10.52
C ASP A 22 15.79 -10.46 -9.51
N ASN A 23 15.45 -10.30 -8.24
CA ASN A 23 15.87 -11.20 -7.18
C ASN A 23 14.72 -12.17 -6.95
N VAL A 24 14.84 -13.39 -7.50
CA VAL A 24 13.92 -14.48 -7.15
C VAL A 24 13.95 -14.59 -5.62
N PRO A 25 12.83 -14.30 -4.91
CA PRO A 25 12.85 -14.29 -3.45
C PRO A 25 13.23 -15.68 -2.96
N ASN A 26 14.24 -15.78 -2.10
CA ASN A 26 14.54 -17.04 -1.42
C ASN A 26 13.29 -17.45 -0.64
N VAL A 27 12.67 -18.57 -1.04
CA VAL A 27 11.38 -19.03 -0.52
C VAL A 27 11.45 -19.26 0.98
N ASP A 28 12.55 -19.81 1.48
CA ASP A 28 12.72 -20.09 2.91
C ASP A 28 12.76 -18.79 3.72
N VAL A 29 13.50 -17.79 3.22
CA VAL A 29 13.55 -16.45 3.83
C VAL A 29 12.17 -15.78 3.81
N ALA A 30 11.40 -15.94 2.74
CA ALA A 30 10.05 -15.39 2.64
C ALA A 30 9.10 -16.04 3.66
N ILE A 31 9.21 -17.36 3.87
CA ILE A 31 8.43 -18.09 4.89
C ILE A 31 8.80 -17.61 6.30
N GLU A 32 10.09 -17.46 6.60
CA GLU A 32 10.54 -16.96 7.91
C GLU A 32 10.04 -15.54 8.19
N GLN A 33 10.15 -14.64 7.20
CA GLN A 33 9.64 -13.27 7.29
C GLN A 33 8.12 -13.26 7.48
N TRP A 34 7.40 -14.14 6.79
CA TRP A 34 5.96 -14.30 6.94
C TRP A 34 5.58 -14.76 8.35
N ASP A 35 6.27 -15.76 8.88
CA ASP A 35 6.04 -16.26 10.24
C ASP A 35 6.35 -15.20 11.30
N ALA A 36 7.43 -14.43 11.11
CA ALA A 36 7.77 -13.31 11.98
C ALA A 36 6.66 -12.24 11.96
N TYR A 37 6.15 -11.90 10.78
CA TYR A 37 5.02 -10.97 10.62
C TYR A 37 3.74 -11.49 11.32
N GLN A 38 3.42 -12.78 11.16
CA GLN A 38 2.25 -13.37 11.81
C GLN A 38 2.38 -13.37 13.35
N LYS A 39 3.58 -13.66 13.87
CA LYS A 39 3.87 -13.57 15.32
C LYS A 39 3.68 -12.14 15.83
N LEU A 40 4.21 -11.14 15.11
CA LEU A 40 4.03 -9.73 15.46
C LEU A 40 2.54 -9.34 15.47
N CYS A 41 1.79 -9.75 14.45
CA CYS A 41 0.36 -9.47 14.37
C CYS A 41 -0.43 -10.04 15.55
N LYS A 42 -0.11 -11.26 16.00
CA LYS A 42 -0.76 -11.90 17.15
C LYS A 42 -0.47 -11.17 18.47
N GLY A 43 0.72 -10.60 18.64
CA GLY A 43 1.08 -9.85 19.85
C GLY A 43 0.55 -8.42 19.86
N LEU A 44 0.40 -7.79 18.69
CA LEU A 44 0.09 -6.36 18.58
C LEU A 44 -1.40 -6.06 18.36
N LEU A 45 -2.11 -6.94 17.64
CA LEU A 45 -3.49 -6.70 17.20
C LEU A 45 -4.47 -7.46 18.08
N ASN A 46 -5.59 -6.80 18.40
CA ASN A 46 -6.68 -7.38 19.18
C ASN A 46 -7.92 -7.58 18.33
N GLU A 47 -8.92 -8.32 18.82
CA GLU A 47 -10.18 -8.60 18.10
C GLU A 47 -10.88 -7.32 17.61
N THR A 48 -10.80 -6.23 18.36
CA THR A 48 -11.41 -4.94 18.00
C THR A 48 -10.78 -4.32 16.74
N ASP A 49 -9.54 -4.67 16.42
CA ASP A 49 -8.82 -4.22 15.23
C ASP A 49 -9.26 -4.96 13.95
N TYR A 50 -10.06 -6.01 14.09
CA TYR A 50 -10.59 -6.78 12.99
C TYR A 50 -12.08 -6.49 12.76
N GLN A 51 -12.50 -6.65 11.51
CA GLN A 51 -13.88 -6.62 11.08
C GLN A 51 -14.22 -7.98 10.46
N GLU A 52 -15.29 -8.61 10.92
CA GLU A 52 -15.83 -9.78 10.22
C GLU A 52 -16.50 -9.35 8.92
N ILE A 53 -16.11 -10.00 7.82
CA ILE A 53 -16.74 -9.87 6.51
C ILE A 53 -17.21 -11.24 6.02
N ILE A 54 -18.33 -11.26 5.32
CA ILE A 54 -18.84 -12.48 4.69
C ILE A 54 -18.46 -12.42 3.22
N VAL A 55 -17.60 -13.34 2.79
CA VAL A 55 -17.15 -13.46 1.40
C VAL A 55 -17.80 -14.71 0.79
N LYS A 56 -18.15 -14.64 -0.50
CA LYS A 56 -18.61 -15.80 -1.25
C LYS A 56 -17.41 -16.42 -1.95
N GLU A 57 -17.08 -17.66 -1.61
CA GLU A 57 -15.98 -18.40 -2.21
C GLU A 57 -16.50 -19.65 -2.91
N LYS A 58 -15.81 -20.07 -3.97
CA LYS A 58 -16.11 -21.34 -4.62
C LYS A 58 -15.45 -22.47 -3.81
N ASP A 59 -16.24 -23.46 -3.47
CA ASP A 59 -15.77 -24.70 -2.89
C ASP A 59 -15.08 -25.59 -3.96
N GLU A 60 -14.46 -26.69 -3.56
CA GLU A 60 -13.77 -27.65 -4.45
C GLU A 60 -14.68 -28.18 -5.57
N ASN A 61 -15.99 -28.21 -5.32
CA ASN A 61 -17.03 -28.62 -6.26
C ASN A 61 -17.59 -27.46 -7.12
N GLY A 62 -17.00 -26.27 -7.06
CA GLY A 62 -17.39 -25.09 -7.85
C GLY A 62 -18.61 -24.31 -7.33
N ASN A 63 -19.18 -24.70 -6.19
CA ASN A 63 -20.35 -24.07 -5.58
C ASN A 63 -19.97 -22.84 -4.73
N TYR A 64 -20.77 -21.77 -4.78
CA TYR A 64 -20.53 -20.58 -3.95
C TYR A 64 -21.01 -20.79 -2.51
N VAL A 65 -20.08 -20.76 -1.56
CA VAL A 65 -20.32 -20.86 -0.12
C VAL A 65 -19.99 -19.54 0.56
N LYS A 66 -20.74 -19.17 1.61
CA LYS A 66 -20.48 -17.99 2.42
C LYS A 66 -19.44 -18.34 3.49
N VAL A 67 -18.29 -17.69 3.44
CA VAL A 67 -17.18 -17.85 4.39
C VAL A 67 -17.02 -16.57 5.21
N LYS A 68 -16.85 -16.72 6.52
CA LYS A 68 -16.49 -15.60 7.40
C LYS A 68 -14.99 -15.38 7.33
N ARG A 69 -14.57 -14.18 6.97
CA ARG A 69 -13.16 -13.75 7.01
C ARG A 69 -12.99 -12.56 7.94
N HIS A 70 -11.78 -12.40 8.46
CA HIS A 70 -11.39 -11.25 9.26
C HIS A 70 -10.62 -10.26 8.38
N PHE A 71 -11.06 -9.01 8.37
CA PHE A 71 -10.40 -7.91 7.67
C PHE A 71 -9.77 -6.94 8.68
N LYS A 72 -8.53 -6.51 8.43
CA LYS A 72 -7.82 -5.54 9.29
C LYS A 72 -8.41 -4.13 9.10
N LYS A 73 -8.94 -3.54 10.16
CA LYS A 73 -9.46 -2.16 10.16
C LYS A 73 -8.31 -1.14 10.12
N LYS A 74 -8.66 0.14 9.93
CA LYS A 74 -7.71 1.26 9.99
C LYS A 74 -6.87 1.27 11.28
N SER A 75 -7.44 0.90 12.42
CA SER A 75 -6.71 0.83 13.70
C SER A 75 -5.59 -0.21 13.69
N ALA A 76 -5.83 -1.39 13.10
CA ALA A 76 -4.82 -2.41 12.91
C ALA A 76 -3.67 -1.90 12.05
N TRP A 77 -4.00 -1.25 10.93
CA TRP A 77 -3.00 -0.67 10.02
C TRP A 77 -2.17 0.42 10.70
N GLN A 78 -2.79 1.29 11.51
CA GLN A 78 -2.06 2.31 12.27
C GLN A 78 -1.09 1.71 13.30
N LYS A 79 -1.49 0.64 14.00
CA LYS A 79 -0.60 -0.07 14.93
C LYS A 79 0.59 -0.68 14.20
N LEU A 80 0.33 -1.32 13.06
CA LEU A 80 1.38 -1.90 12.22
C LEU A 80 2.32 -0.82 11.68
N SER A 81 1.80 0.31 11.20
CA SER A 81 2.59 1.47 10.76
C SER A 81 3.60 1.89 11.82
N ARG A 82 3.15 2.04 13.07
CA ARG A 82 4.00 2.39 14.21
C ARG A 82 5.03 1.30 14.53
N ALA A 83 4.64 0.03 14.47
CA ALA A 83 5.55 -1.08 14.77
C ALA A 83 6.67 -1.23 13.73
N PHE A 84 6.38 -0.95 12.46
CA PHE A 84 7.36 -0.99 11.38
C PHE A 84 8.07 0.35 11.15
N ASN A 85 7.75 1.38 11.96
CA ASN A 85 8.23 2.74 11.76
C ASN A 85 8.01 3.25 10.32
N VAL A 86 6.88 2.85 9.73
CA VAL A 86 6.46 3.29 8.40
C VAL A 86 5.50 4.44 8.58
N ASP A 87 5.80 5.57 7.95
CA ASP A 87 4.88 6.70 7.86
C ASP A 87 4.44 6.90 6.41
N THR A 88 3.18 7.26 6.22
CA THR A 88 2.59 7.46 4.89
C THR A 88 1.98 8.85 4.77
N HIS A 89 2.27 9.51 3.66
CA HIS A 89 1.75 10.83 3.33
C HIS A 89 1.19 10.84 1.91
N ILE A 90 -0.01 11.43 1.75
CA ILE A 90 -0.60 11.66 0.44
C ILE A 90 0.11 12.87 -0.17
N VAL A 91 0.86 12.65 -1.25
CA VAL A 91 1.60 13.68 -1.97
C VAL A 91 0.69 14.40 -2.96
N ASP A 92 -0.16 13.63 -3.63
CA ASP A 92 -1.09 14.16 -4.62
C ASP A 92 -2.41 13.38 -4.60
N ARG A 93 -3.50 14.04 -5.00
CA ARG A 93 -4.80 13.43 -5.15
C ARG A 93 -5.50 14.00 -6.38
N ASP A 94 -6.00 13.11 -7.22
CA ASP A 94 -6.90 13.46 -8.31
C ASP A 94 -8.25 12.77 -8.07
N ILE A 95 -9.34 13.52 -8.16
CA ILE A 95 -10.69 13.02 -7.87
C ILE A 95 -11.58 13.37 -9.05
N GLU A 96 -11.78 12.40 -9.92
CA GLU A 96 -12.74 12.53 -11.01
C GLU A 96 -14.17 12.47 -10.46
N ARG A 97 -14.92 13.54 -10.70
CA ARG A 97 -16.34 13.63 -10.31
C ARG A 97 -17.24 13.58 -11.52
N THR A 98 -18.37 12.91 -11.37
CA THR A 98 -19.47 12.94 -12.33
C THR A 98 -20.08 14.34 -12.43
N LYS A 99 -20.84 14.60 -13.52
CA LYS A 99 -21.59 15.86 -13.71
C LYS A 99 -22.57 16.19 -12.57
N MET A 100 -22.97 15.18 -11.78
CA MET A 100 -23.83 15.35 -10.58
C MET A 100 -23.02 15.54 -9.28
N GLY A 101 -21.71 15.73 -9.36
CA GLY A 101 -20.82 15.97 -8.21
C GLY A 101 -20.42 14.72 -7.42
N ARG A 102 -20.91 13.52 -7.79
CA ARG A 102 -20.51 12.26 -7.15
C ARG A 102 -19.13 11.83 -7.60
N VAL A 103 -18.30 11.33 -6.68
CA VAL A 103 -16.99 10.77 -7.01
C VAL A 103 -17.18 9.55 -7.91
N ARG A 104 -16.51 9.56 -9.06
CA ARG A 104 -16.47 8.44 -10.00
C ARG A 104 -15.22 7.61 -9.74
N GLU A 105 -14.07 8.26 -9.76
CA GLU A 105 -12.75 7.65 -9.56
C GLU A 105 -11.90 8.59 -8.70
N ALA A 106 -10.94 8.02 -7.98
CA ALA A 106 -9.99 8.78 -7.18
C ALA A 106 -8.61 8.12 -7.25
N TYR A 107 -7.62 8.91 -7.61
CA TYR A 107 -6.22 8.53 -7.66
C TYR A 107 -5.49 9.23 -6.51
N TYR A 108 -4.61 8.49 -5.84
CA TYR A 108 -3.80 9.01 -4.75
C TYR A 108 -2.34 8.62 -4.99
N CYS A 109 -1.45 9.60 -4.99
CA CYS A 109 -0.02 9.37 -4.90
C CYS A 109 0.37 9.32 -3.42
N VAL A 110 0.89 8.19 -2.96
CA VAL A 110 1.28 7.98 -1.56
C VAL A 110 2.78 7.79 -1.47
N ARG A 111 3.43 8.60 -0.63
CA ARG A 111 4.83 8.40 -0.22
C ARG A 111 4.85 7.64 1.08
N ALA A 112 5.64 6.58 1.13
CA ALA A 112 6.00 5.86 2.36
C ALA A 112 7.45 6.18 2.72
N THR A 113 7.74 6.31 4.01
CA THR A 113 9.08 6.45 4.60
C THR A 113 9.29 5.40 5.65
#